data_AF-A0A975BFF5-F1
#
_entry.id   AF-A0A975BFF5-F1
#
_cell.length_a   1.000
_cell.length_b   1.000
_cell.length_c   1.000
_cell.angle_alpha   90.00
_cell.angle_beta   90.00
_cell.angle_gamma   90.00
#
_symmetry.space_group_name_H-M   'P 1'
#
loop_
_entity.id
_entity.type
_entity.pdbx_description
1 polymer ?
#
loop_
_entity_poly.entity_id
_entity_poly.type
_entity_poly.pdbx_seq_one_letter_code
_entity_poly.pdbx_strand_id
1 'polypeptide(L)'
;MKKAIVLTIIVLFSLLNVGTLLAAEWSDGSDGAIYYNGGNVGIGLNTPEYRLSVLDKLFILGNHPELIIAGTDRKMEWRLYSRGPYFKIYAYDPINETGTPNNPAIIAVPSGEIGIGTGLAALTEKLEVNGTVKATAFFGQSHLF
;
A
#
# COMPACT_ATOMS: atom_id res chain seq x y z
N MET A 1 -40.37 42.33 27.63
CA MET A 1 -39.76 42.68 26.33
C MET A 1 -38.25 42.34 26.26
N LYS A 2 -37.41 42.77 27.21
CA LYS A 2 -35.95 42.49 27.19
C LYS A 2 -35.56 41.00 27.24
N LYS A 3 -36.32 40.15 27.95
CA LYS A 3 -36.07 38.70 28.05
C LYS A 3 -36.35 37.91 26.75
N ALA A 4 -37.31 38.37 25.95
CA ALA A 4 -37.66 37.73 24.68
C ALA A 4 -36.59 37.99 23.60
N ILE A 5 -36.04 39.21 23.55
CA ILE A 5 -34.98 39.59 22.61
C ILE A 5 -33.68 38.80 22.87
N VAL A 6 -33.32 38.57 24.14
CA VAL A 6 -32.12 37.79 24.51
C VAL A 6 -32.27 36.31 24.17
N LEU A 7 -33.45 35.72 24.39
CA LEU A 7 -33.70 34.32 24.07
C LEU A 7 -33.68 34.07 22.55
N THR A 8 -34.24 35.00 21.75
CA THR A 8 -34.21 34.91 20.28
C THR A 8 -32.79 35.03 19.71
N ILE A 9 -31.93 35.89 20.28
CA ILE A 9 -30.53 36.04 19.84
C ILE A 9 -29.71 34.79 20.15
N ILE A 10 -29.91 34.16 21.33
CA ILE A 10 -29.21 32.92 21.70
C ILE A 10 -29.65 31.75 20.80
N VAL A 11 -30.95 31.62 20.52
CA VAL A 11 -31.46 30.58 19.61
C VAL A 11 -30.94 30.80 18.19
N LEU A 12 -30.90 32.04 17.70
CA LEU A 12 -30.35 32.38 16.38
C LEU A 12 -28.82 32.12 16.30
N PHE A 13 -28.06 32.45 17.34
CA PHE A 13 -26.61 32.20 17.41
C PHE A 13 -26.27 30.70 17.57
N SER A 14 -27.17 29.93 18.19
CA SER A 14 -27.06 28.47 18.27
C SER A 14 -27.38 27.78 16.93
N LEU A 15 -28.36 28.29 16.16
CA LEU A 15 -28.69 27.80 14.81
C LEU A 15 -27.60 28.10 13.77
N LEU A 16 -26.79 29.14 13.99
CA LEU A 16 -25.67 29.53 13.13
C LEU A 16 -24.37 28.75 13.41
N ASN A 17 -24.29 27.95 14.48
CA ASN A 17 -23.05 27.28 14.92
C ASN A 17 -23.12 25.74 14.97
N VAL A 18 -24.14 25.09 14.42
CA VAL A 18 -24.20 23.60 14.35
C VAL A 18 -23.89 23.04 12.95
N GLY A 19 -23.77 23.90 11.93
CA GLY A 19 -23.54 23.47 10.54
C GLY A 19 -22.07 23.41 10.09
N THR A 20 -21.14 24.05 10.81
CA THR A 20 -19.81 24.40 10.28
C THR A 20 -18.62 23.72 10.97
N LEU A 21 -18.83 22.68 11.78
CA LEU A 21 -17.76 22.14 12.65
C LEU A 21 -17.42 20.64 12.52
N LEU A 22 -17.99 19.85 11.61
CA LEU A 22 -17.75 18.39 11.59
C LEU A 22 -17.46 17.71 10.24
N ALA A 23 -17.21 18.45 9.16
CA ALA A 23 -16.91 17.83 7.85
C ALA A 23 -15.69 18.40 7.11
N ALA A 24 -15.01 19.40 7.68
CA ALA A 24 -14.03 20.22 6.95
C ALA A 24 -12.77 19.49 6.49
N GLU A 25 -12.48 18.29 6.98
CA GLU A 25 -11.25 17.55 6.61
C GLU A 25 -11.50 16.45 5.55
N TRP A 26 -12.76 16.22 5.16
CA TRP A 26 -13.17 15.12 4.26
C TRP A 26 -13.76 15.59 2.93
N SER A 27 -13.75 16.89 2.64
CA SER A 27 -14.29 17.43 1.39
C SER A 27 -13.65 18.74 0.95
N ASP A 28 -12.40 18.71 0.51
CA ASP A 28 -11.82 19.83 -0.25
C ASP A 28 -11.74 19.44 -1.74
N GLY A 29 -12.70 19.86 -2.56
CA GLY A 29 -12.64 19.57 -4.00
C GLY A 29 -11.40 20.18 -4.68
N SER A 30 -10.79 19.39 -5.58
CA SER A 30 -9.66 19.68 -6.51
C SER A 30 -8.32 20.09 -5.87
N ASP A 31 -7.22 19.52 -6.40
CA ASP A 31 -5.82 19.69 -5.94
C ASP A 31 -5.46 19.08 -4.58
N GLY A 32 -5.62 17.76 -4.46
CA GLY A 32 -4.90 16.99 -3.43
C GLY A 32 -5.68 16.64 -2.17
N ALA A 33 -7.00 16.78 -2.17
CA ALA A 33 -7.77 16.39 -1.00
C ALA A 33 -8.08 14.90 -0.89
N ILE A 34 -8.38 14.54 0.36
CA ILE A 34 -8.97 13.29 0.78
C ILE A 34 -10.49 13.42 0.65
N TYR A 35 -11.11 12.55 -0.15
CA TYR A 35 -12.54 12.47 -0.37
C TYR A 35 -13.10 11.23 0.31
N TYR A 36 -14.12 11.38 1.16
CA TYR A 36 -14.81 10.25 1.77
C TYR A 36 -16.27 10.17 1.34
N ASN A 37 -16.69 9.02 0.82
CA ASN A 37 -18.07 8.76 0.41
C ASN A 37 -18.48 7.33 0.75
N GLY A 38 -19.48 7.18 1.64
CA GLY A 38 -20.11 5.89 1.91
C GLY A 38 -19.16 4.78 2.42
N GLY A 39 -18.01 5.13 3.01
CA GLY A 39 -17.00 4.17 3.46
C GLY A 39 -15.81 3.98 2.52
N ASN A 40 -15.80 4.67 1.36
CA ASN A 40 -14.67 4.71 0.44
C ASN A 40 -13.88 6.01 0.61
N VAL A 41 -12.56 5.92 0.50
CA VAL A 41 -11.62 7.04 0.55
C VAL A 41 -10.95 7.21 -0.82
N GLY A 42 -11.06 8.39 -1.42
CA GLY A 42 -10.28 8.82 -2.58
C GLY A 42 -9.18 9.79 -2.16
N ILE A 43 -7.96 9.64 -2.68
CA ILE A 43 -6.87 10.62 -2.55
C ILE A 43 -6.64 11.18 -3.95
N GLY A 44 -6.95 12.47 -4.15
CA GLY A 44 -6.94 13.08 -5.49
C GLY A 44 -8.08 12.62 -6.42
N LEU A 45 -9.06 11.87 -5.90
CA LEU A 45 -10.24 11.37 -6.62
C LEU A 45 -11.51 11.79 -5.88
N ASN A 46 -12.54 12.23 -6.62
CA ASN A 46 -13.87 12.52 -6.07
C ASN A 46 -14.88 11.38 -6.30
N THR A 47 -14.45 10.30 -6.95
CA THR A 47 -15.28 9.15 -7.35
C THR A 47 -14.51 7.83 -7.15
N PRO A 48 -14.17 7.45 -5.90
CA PRO A 48 -13.42 6.22 -5.63
C PRO A 48 -14.26 4.96 -5.92
N GLU A 49 -13.74 4.10 -6.79
CA GLU A 49 -14.37 2.80 -7.15
C GLU A 49 -14.17 1.72 -6.09
N TYR A 50 -13.11 1.85 -5.28
CA TYR A 50 -12.74 0.91 -4.22
C TYR A 50 -12.65 1.61 -2.86
N ARG A 51 -12.57 0.82 -1.78
CA ARG A 51 -12.51 1.36 -0.40
C ARG A 51 -11.37 2.36 -0.18
N LEU A 52 -10.26 2.19 -0.89
CA LEU A 52 -9.19 3.19 -1.00
C LEU A 52 -8.82 3.31 -2.48
N SER A 53 -8.81 4.53 -3.02
CA SER A 53 -8.35 4.83 -4.39
C SER A 53 -7.42 6.04 -4.34
N VAL A 54 -6.28 5.97 -5.01
CA VAL A 54 -5.26 7.04 -5.04
C VAL A 54 -5.02 7.41 -6.49
N LEU A 55 -5.20 8.68 -6.86
CA LEU A 55 -4.79 9.18 -8.17
C LEU A 55 -3.25 9.25 -8.22
N ASP A 56 -2.68 8.89 -9.37
CA ASP A 56 -1.24 8.86 -9.65
C ASP A 56 -0.42 7.84 -8.84
N LYS A 57 0.19 8.24 -7.72
CA LYS A 57 1.24 7.45 -7.04
C LYS A 57 0.99 7.32 -5.55
N LEU A 58 1.24 6.12 -5.02
CA LEU A 58 1.36 5.88 -3.59
C LEU A 58 2.85 5.89 -3.19
N PHE A 59 3.27 6.87 -2.40
CA PHE A 59 4.63 6.93 -1.86
C PHE A 59 4.66 6.40 -0.42
N ILE A 60 5.35 5.27 -0.22
CA ILE A 60 5.47 4.60 1.09
C ILE A 60 6.91 4.75 1.57
N LEU A 61 7.12 5.50 2.66
CA LEU A 61 8.43 5.76 3.25
C LEU A 61 8.50 5.20 4.68
N GLY A 62 9.64 4.59 5.03
CA GLY A 62 9.91 4.09 6.37
C GLY A 62 11.24 3.35 6.42
N ASN A 63 11.61 2.83 7.59
CA ASN A 63 12.78 1.97 7.74
C ASN A 63 12.57 0.61 7.02
N HIS A 64 11.31 0.18 6.91
CA HIS A 64 10.87 -1.09 6.34
C HIS A 64 9.51 -0.93 5.66
N PRO A 65 9.40 -0.14 4.58
CA PRO A 65 8.11 0.07 3.92
C PRO A 65 7.63 -1.24 3.30
N GLU A 66 6.35 -1.54 3.52
CA GLU A 66 5.75 -2.81 3.14
C GLU A 66 4.31 -2.59 2.65
N LEU A 67 3.97 -3.28 1.57
CA LEU A 67 2.59 -3.52 1.16
C LEU A 67 2.25 -4.97 1.49
N ILE A 68 1.19 -5.17 2.27
CA ILE A 68 0.76 -6.47 2.76
C ILE A 68 -0.60 -6.81 2.14
N ILE A 69 -0.71 -8.01 1.57
CA ILE A 69 -1.96 -8.60 1.08
C ILE A 69 -2.22 -9.84 1.91
N ALA A 70 -3.23 -9.81 2.77
CA ALA A 70 -3.53 -10.88 3.71
C ALA A 70 -5.01 -11.27 3.65
N GLY A 71 -5.28 -12.56 3.81
CA GLY A 71 -6.62 -13.06 4.12
C GLY A 71 -7.03 -12.68 5.55
N THR A 72 -8.34 -12.69 5.82
CA THR A 72 -8.87 -12.43 7.17
C THR A 72 -8.49 -13.53 8.17
N ASP A 73 -8.19 -14.73 7.68
CA ASP A 73 -7.69 -15.87 8.48
C ASP A 73 -6.20 -15.76 8.85
N ARG A 74 -5.48 -14.82 8.23
CA ARG A 74 -4.06 -14.52 8.47
C ARG A 74 -3.14 -15.75 8.43
N LYS A 75 -3.50 -16.82 7.72
CA LYS A 75 -2.64 -18.01 7.61
C LYS A 75 -1.47 -17.80 6.67
N MET A 76 -1.64 -16.92 5.69
CA MET A 76 -0.59 -16.53 4.75
C MET A 76 -0.84 -15.10 4.27
N GLU A 77 0.23 -14.33 4.19
CA GLU A 77 0.25 -12.96 3.69
C GLU A 77 1.29 -12.87 2.56
N TRP A 78 0.96 -12.15 1.48
CA TRP A 78 1.95 -11.73 0.50
C TRP A 78 2.46 -10.35 0.85
N ARG A 79 3.78 -10.19 0.86
CA ARG A 79 4.46 -8.96 1.25
C ARG A 79 5.36 -8.48 0.12
N LEU A 80 5.17 -7.23 -0.28
CA LEU A 80 6.07 -6.48 -1.14
C LEU A 80 6.81 -5.49 -0.25
N TYR A 81 8.12 -5.64 -0.20
CA TYR A 81 8.91 -5.12 0.91
C TYR A 81 10.22 -4.55 0.38
N SER A 82 10.62 -3.39 0.92
CA SER A 82 11.96 -2.84 0.70
C SER A 82 12.72 -2.78 2.02
N ARG A 83 13.96 -3.30 2.03
CA ARG A 83 14.89 -3.12 3.15
C ARG A 83 16.32 -3.05 2.67
N GLY A 84 17.02 -2.03 3.16
CA GLY A 84 18.34 -1.71 2.66
C GLY A 84 18.22 -1.50 1.15
N PRO A 85 19.04 -2.19 0.34
CA PRO A 85 19.09 -1.89 -1.07
C PRO A 85 18.24 -2.90 -1.90
N TYR A 86 17.43 -3.75 -1.25
CA TYR A 86 16.70 -4.83 -1.90
C TYR A 86 15.20 -4.57 -1.97
N PHE A 87 14.60 -4.89 -3.12
CA PHE A 87 13.16 -5.13 -3.24
C PHE A 87 12.90 -6.64 -3.12
N LYS A 88 11.88 -7.02 -2.35
CA LYS A 88 11.56 -8.42 -2.05
C LYS A 88 10.07 -8.68 -2.17
N ILE A 89 9.75 -9.88 -2.63
CA ILE A 89 8.40 -10.46 -2.59
C ILE A 89 8.50 -11.79 -1.86
N TYR A 90 7.67 -11.97 -0.83
CA TYR A 90 7.64 -13.22 -0.07
C TYR A 90 6.25 -13.49 0.50
N ALA A 91 5.97 -14.77 0.69
CA ALA A 91 4.80 -15.22 1.43
C ALA A 91 5.21 -15.41 2.90
N TYR A 92 4.43 -14.91 3.84
CA TYR A 92 4.68 -14.95 5.27
C TYR A 92 3.48 -15.54 6.00
N ASP A 93 3.71 -16.55 6.81
CA ASP A 93 2.74 -17.08 7.77
C ASP A 93 3.00 -16.39 9.12
N PRO A 94 2.15 -15.43 9.55
CA PRO A 94 2.33 -14.72 10.81
C PRO A 94 2.00 -15.59 12.03
N ILE A 95 1.32 -16.72 11.86
CA ILE A 95 0.93 -17.61 12.96
C ILE A 95 2.11 -18.54 13.31
N ASN A 96 2.75 -19.11 12.28
CA ASN A 96 3.89 -20.01 12.46
C ASN A 96 5.25 -19.31 12.23
N GLU A 97 5.24 -18.02 11.94
CA GLU A 97 6.40 -17.18 11.60
C GLU A 97 7.27 -17.75 10.45
N THR A 98 6.64 -18.45 9.51
CA THR A 98 7.35 -19.03 8.35
C THR A 98 7.35 -18.09 7.15
N GLY A 99 8.35 -18.21 6.28
CA GLY A 99 8.47 -17.36 5.08
C GLY A 99 8.95 -15.93 5.41
N THR A 100 10.20 -15.80 5.85
CA THR A 100 10.76 -14.54 6.33
C THR A 100 11.40 -13.71 5.20
N PRO A 101 11.65 -12.40 5.39
CA PRO A 101 12.35 -11.56 4.40
C PRO A 101 13.76 -12.04 4.03
N ASN A 102 14.34 -12.93 4.82
CA ASN A 102 15.68 -13.48 4.59
C ASN A 102 15.65 -14.68 3.63
N ASN A 103 14.47 -15.25 3.39
CA ASN A 103 14.23 -16.29 2.39
C ASN A 103 13.10 -15.85 1.45
N PRO A 104 13.30 -14.76 0.67
CA PRO A 104 12.24 -14.25 -0.20
C PRO A 104 11.99 -15.18 -1.38
N ALA A 105 10.75 -15.21 -1.85
CA ALA A 105 10.39 -15.94 -3.07
C ALA A 105 11.00 -15.27 -4.30
N ILE A 106 10.97 -13.93 -4.36
CA ILE A 106 11.62 -13.12 -5.39
C ILE A 106 12.42 -12.00 -4.73
N ILE A 107 13.63 -11.75 -5.22
CA ILE A 107 14.47 -10.62 -4.84
C ILE A 107 14.94 -9.85 -6.07
N ALA A 108 14.94 -8.52 -5.98
CA ALA A 108 15.69 -7.65 -6.88
C ALA A 108 16.80 -6.95 -6.09
N VAL A 109 18.01 -6.98 -6.63
CA VAL A 109 19.20 -6.36 -6.03
C VAL A 109 19.55 -5.03 -6.74
N PRO A 110 20.36 -4.16 -6.13
CA PRO A 110 20.67 -2.83 -6.69
C PRO A 110 21.27 -2.83 -8.08
N SER A 111 22.04 -3.87 -8.41
CA SER A 111 22.68 -4.07 -9.71
C SER A 111 21.71 -4.54 -10.80
N GLY A 112 20.43 -4.77 -10.43
CA GLY A 112 19.32 -5.03 -11.34
C GLY A 112 19.04 -6.51 -11.61
N GLU A 113 19.77 -7.42 -10.97
CA GLU A 113 19.53 -8.86 -11.07
C GLU A 113 18.28 -9.27 -10.29
N ILE A 114 17.59 -10.30 -10.79
CA ILE A 114 16.41 -10.90 -10.16
C ILE A 114 16.75 -12.33 -9.73
N GLY A 115 16.46 -12.64 -8.46
CA GLY A 115 16.59 -13.99 -7.90
C GLY A 115 15.23 -14.58 -7.59
N ILE A 116 15.01 -15.85 -7.92
CA ILE A 116 13.80 -16.61 -7.53
C ILE A 116 14.23 -17.78 -6.66
N GLY A 117 13.84 -17.75 -5.37
CA GLY A 117 14.21 -18.76 -4.38
C GLY A 117 15.72 -18.83 -4.05
N THR A 118 16.51 -17.85 -4.48
CA THR A 118 17.97 -17.80 -4.30
C THR A 118 18.40 -17.24 -2.93
N GLY A 119 17.47 -16.65 -2.17
CA GLY A 119 17.79 -16.01 -0.89
C GLY A 119 18.42 -14.62 -1.07
N LEU A 120 19.39 -14.29 -0.21
CA LEU A 120 20.11 -12.99 -0.22
C LEU A 120 21.53 -13.09 -0.79
N ALA A 121 21.85 -14.19 -1.48
CA ALA A 121 23.16 -14.39 -2.08
C ALA A 121 23.42 -13.38 -3.22
N ALA A 122 24.70 -13.09 -3.48
CA ALA A 122 25.10 -12.32 -4.64
C ALA A 122 24.78 -13.12 -5.90
N LEU A 123 23.86 -12.60 -6.72
CA LEU A 123 23.45 -13.21 -7.98
C LEU A 123 24.57 -13.03 -9.00
N THR A 124 24.89 -14.08 -9.75
CA THR A 124 25.93 -14.02 -10.80
C THR A 124 25.35 -13.77 -12.19
N GLU A 125 24.04 -13.96 -12.33
CA GLU A 125 23.31 -13.81 -13.59
C GLU A 125 22.17 -12.78 -13.45
N LYS A 126 21.74 -12.20 -14.58
CA LYS A 126 20.63 -11.23 -14.58
C LYS A 126 19.31 -11.80 -14.08
N LEU A 127 19.10 -13.09 -14.28
CA LEU A 127 18.00 -13.85 -13.70
C LEU A 127 18.56 -15.18 -13.20
N GLU A 128 18.44 -15.43 -11.90
CA GLU A 128 18.88 -16.67 -11.27
C GLU A 128 17.70 -17.34 -10.57
N VAL A 129 17.48 -18.62 -10.86
CA VAL A 129 16.39 -19.41 -10.28
C VAL A 129 16.99 -20.60 -9.54
N ASN A 130 16.79 -20.65 -8.24
CA ASN A 130 17.16 -21.81 -7.44
C ASN A 130 16.05 -22.87 -7.53
N GLY A 131 16.07 -23.64 -8.60
CA GLY A 131 15.07 -24.67 -8.88
C GLY A 131 14.90 -24.95 -10.37
N THR A 132 13.86 -25.68 -10.73
CA THR A 132 13.56 -25.99 -12.14
C THR A 132 12.74 -24.87 -12.77
N VAL A 133 13.13 -24.46 -13.98
CA VAL A 133 12.34 -23.55 -14.81
C VAL A 133 11.62 -24.37 -15.89
N LYS A 134 10.28 -24.27 -15.95
CA LYS A 134 9.49 -24.75 -17.09
C LYS A 134 9.25 -23.58 -18.05
N ALA A 135 9.90 -23.61 -19.21
CA ALA A 135 9.74 -22.60 -20.26
C ALA A 135 9.35 -23.25 -21.58
N THR A 136 8.61 -22.51 -22.41
CA THR A 136 8.26 -22.94 -23.78
C THR A 136 9.38 -22.69 -24.78
N ALA A 137 10.23 -21.70 -24.53
CA ALA A 137 11.43 -21.37 -25.29
C ALA A 137 12.37 -20.49 -24.46
N PHE A 138 13.67 -20.51 -24.77
CA PHE A 138 14.66 -19.53 -24.31
C PHE A 138 15.27 -18.84 -25.52
N PHE A 139 15.44 -17.52 -25.45
CA PHE A 139 16.18 -16.77 -26.46
C PHE A 139 17.53 -16.37 -25.87
N GLY A 140 18.61 -16.97 -26.36
CA GLY A 140 19.95 -16.76 -25.87
C GLY A 140 20.96 -17.64 -26.59
N GLN A 141 22.25 -17.34 -26.45
CA GLN A 141 23.32 -18.21 -26.92
C GLN A 141 23.44 -19.34 -25.89
N SER A 142 23.17 -20.59 -26.29
CA SER A 142 23.32 -21.73 -25.39
C SER A 142 24.75 -21.78 -24.86
N HIS A 143 24.96 -21.62 -23.56
CA HIS A 143 26.12 -22.24 -22.92
C HIS A 143 25.76 -23.69 -22.69
N LEU A 144 26.25 -24.54 -23.60
CA LEU A 144 26.25 -25.97 -23.44
C LEU A 144 27.16 -26.30 -22.26
N PHE A 145 26.59 -26.75 -21.14
CA PHE A 145 27.22 -27.65 -20.20
C PHE A 145 26.18 -28.66 -19.72
#